data_AF-A0A2A2D0W5-F1
#
_entry.id   AF-A0A2A2D0W5-F1
#
_cell.length_a   1.000
_cell.length_b   1.000
_cell.length_c   1.000
_cell.angle_alpha   90.00
_cell.angle_beta   90.00
_cell.angle_gamma   90.00
#
_symmetry.space_group_name_H-M   'P 1'
#
loop_
_entity.id
_entity.type
_entity.pdbx_description
1 polymer ?
#
loop_
_entity_poly.entity_id
_entity_poly.type
_entity_poly.pdbx_seq_one_letter_code
_entity_poly.pdbx_strand_id
1 'polypeptide(L)'
;MTETPAAAPQPLVVPMRIEALAVNERVRLAEVFQRWQANYALTRLNLSPEPPAFSNTDTAFNSDPAREGVYLHWQLPEALTHGVDTDGDGVPVFPLVPNRWLVVRQAVATGSGERTDTGWIVESDHLDAALGTSPYMDRDGRLTRIGRRVDLATGEWSEPGTPGGLFLTAVGPGLPTFAAYQPYNTDVFSVHDRTDDLDPRTAWQLNYLVAGWYGDPAADPLAGDPTARMAALRWAAEGTAPDTARTVCHGTVLDLAWQRQGSPMPASDRPDYVTIGVGNNTEHATKAVEEHAGRRSGAPPELAALLSAVHSGVLDLLEEPDGQFQAERALHASWFTPTHAGYTWVLEDVPPEAPARGARRRTRTARTAYAEVLARLNTAQAAHDAAVQDLIAAQRRLYDLWWAANLPKVPEAPGEPAGAYRDRLDELVRTATATAEAARDTVATLRAAIPWAMSPDDLAEAVRAYQEAHGLPVAQVVLKRDVLPGFQLPNDPVVVIRGTKDLPRMPTT
;
A
#
# COMPACT_ATOMS: atom_id res chain seq x y z
N MET A 1 -46.30 -18.00 -37.99
CA MET A 1 -45.83 -17.76 -36.62
C MET A 1 -45.18 -16.40 -36.62
N THR A 2 -45.90 -15.40 -36.11
CA THR A 2 -45.35 -14.08 -35.80
C THR A 2 -44.51 -14.25 -34.53
N GLU A 3 -43.19 -14.16 -34.64
CA GLU A 3 -42.32 -14.00 -33.47
C GLU A 3 -42.77 -12.74 -32.72
N THR A 4 -43.27 -12.92 -31.51
CA THR A 4 -43.44 -11.84 -30.56
C THR A 4 -42.05 -11.24 -30.33
N PRO A 5 -41.84 -9.92 -30.52
CA PRO A 5 -40.55 -9.30 -30.24
C PRO A 5 -40.19 -9.59 -28.79
N ALA A 6 -38.99 -10.11 -28.56
CA ALA A 6 -38.47 -10.32 -27.21
C ALA A 6 -38.60 -8.99 -26.43
N ALA A 7 -39.16 -9.06 -25.23
CA ALA A 7 -39.29 -7.89 -24.37
C ALA A 7 -37.91 -7.28 -24.13
N ALA A 8 -37.79 -5.95 -24.24
CA ALA A 8 -36.54 -5.28 -23.97
C ALA A 8 -36.10 -5.49 -22.51
N PRO A 9 -34.81 -5.75 -22.24
CA PRO A 9 -34.32 -6.00 -20.89
C PRO A 9 -34.61 -4.81 -19.98
N GLN A 10 -35.14 -5.10 -18.79
CA GLN A 10 -35.47 -4.06 -17.82
C GLN A 10 -34.19 -3.56 -17.13
N PRO A 11 -34.03 -2.23 -16.94
CA PRO A 11 -32.86 -1.71 -16.25
C PRO A 11 -32.91 -2.02 -14.76
N LEU A 12 -31.91 -2.75 -14.25
CA LEU A 12 -31.60 -2.79 -12.82
C LEU A 12 -30.75 -1.56 -12.49
N VAL A 13 -31.31 -0.69 -11.67
CA VAL A 13 -30.68 0.56 -11.26
C VAL A 13 -29.76 0.28 -10.07
N VAL A 14 -28.44 0.36 -10.30
CA VAL A 14 -27.41 0.08 -9.30
C VAL A 14 -26.83 1.40 -8.80
N PRO A 15 -27.09 1.78 -7.54
CA PRO A 15 -26.57 3.04 -7.01
C PRO A 15 -25.05 2.99 -6.87
N MET A 16 -24.40 4.11 -7.20
CA MET A 16 -22.98 4.33 -7.02
C MET A 16 -22.73 5.70 -6.41
N ARG A 17 -21.61 5.83 -5.69
CA ARG A 17 -21.21 7.09 -5.09
C ARG A 17 -20.45 7.94 -6.12
N ILE A 18 -20.82 9.22 -6.21
CA ILE A 18 -20.10 10.23 -6.96
C ILE A 18 -19.44 11.18 -5.98
N GLU A 19 -18.15 11.43 -6.14
CA GLU A 19 -17.42 12.48 -5.44
C GLU A 19 -17.23 13.66 -6.37
N ALA A 20 -17.44 14.88 -5.86
CA ALA A 20 -17.26 16.12 -6.60
C ALA A 20 -16.24 17.01 -5.88
N LEU A 21 -15.06 17.16 -6.48
CA LEU A 21 -14.07 18.13 -6.02
C LEU A 21 -14.26 19.44 -6.79
N ALA A 22 -14.79 20.45 -6.10
CA ALA A 22 -14.95 21.79 -6.64
C ALA A 22 -13.67 22.62 -6.46
N VAL A 23 -13.05 23.00 -7.58
CA VAL A 23 -11.81 23.78 -7.62
C VAL A 23 -12.10 25.13 -8.26
N ASN A 24 -12.47 26.11 -7.45
CA ASN A 24 -12.57 27.50 -7.93
C ASN A 24 -11.20 28.19 -7.92
N GLU A 25 -11.14 29.45 -8.38
CA GLU A 25 -9.90 30.23 -8.42
C GLU A 25 -9.20 30.27 -7.05
N ARG A 26 -9.97 30.45 -5.97
CA ARG A 26 -9.42 30.55 -4.61
C ARG A 26 -8.80 29.23 -4.15
N VAL A 27 -9.45 28.10 -4.41
CA VAL A 27 -8.92 26.76 -4.11
C VAL A 27 -7.64 26.52 -4.90
N ARG A 28 -7.64 26.75 -6.22
CA ARG A 28 -6.45 26.55 -7.07
C ARG A 28 -5.23 27.35 -6.58
N LEU A 29 -5.46 28.60 -6.17
CA LEU A 29 -4.37 29.49 -5.73
C LEU A 29 -3.90 29.22 -4.29
N ALA A 30 -4.78 28.77 -3.40
CA ALA A 30 -4.47 28.65 -1.97
C ALA A 30 -4.11 27.23 -1.52
N GLU A 31 -4.65 26.20 -2.17
CA GLU A 31 -4.46 24.80 -1.79
C GLU A 31 -3.42 24.14 -2.68
N VAL A 32 -2.41 23.50 -2.08
CA VAL A 32 -1.40 22.76 -2.82
C VAL A 32 -1.92 21.39 -3.20
N PHE A 33 -2.07 21.11 -4.50
CA PHE A 33 -2.44 19.80 -5.00
C PHE A 33 -1.21 19.01 -5.42
N GLN A 34 -1.07 17.80 -4.89
CA GLN A 34 -0.12 16.81 -5.39
C GLN A 34 -0.92 15.72 -6.11
N ARG A 35 -0.90 15.77 -7.44
CA ARG A 35 -1.70 14.89 -8.29
C ARG A 35 -0.79 14.01 -9.13
N TRP A 36 -0.68 12.75 -8.76
CA TRP A 36 0.16 11.77 -9.46
C TRP A 36 -0.39 11.45 -10.83
N GLN A 37 0.50 11.22 -11.79
CA GLN A 37 0.16 10.72 -13.12
C GLN A 37 0.74 9.33 -13.32
N ALA A 38 -0.05 8.41 -13.87
CA ALA A 38 0.43 7.08 -14.21
C ALA A 38 1.48 7.16 -15.32
N ASN A 39 2.55 6.37 -15.20
CA ASN A 39 3.61 6.26 -16.19
C ASN A 39 3.78 4.81 -16.67
N TYR A 40 2.97 4.43 -17.66
CA TYR A 40 3.03 3.09 -18.25
C TYR A 40 4.34 2.78 -18.97
N ALA A 41 5.24 3.74 -19.22
CA ALA A 41 6.56 3.40 -19.77
C ALA A 41 7.40 2.59 -18.76
N LEU A 42 7.12 2.69 -17.46
CA LEU A 42 7.81 1.96 -16.40
C LEU A 42 7.54 0.45 -16.44
N THR A 43 6.42 0.01 -17.02
CA THR A 43 6.10 -1.42 -17.15
C THR A 43 7.11 -2.15 -18.04
N ARG A 44 7.73 -1.46 -19.01
CA ARG A 44 8.83 -2.00 -19.84
C ARG A 44 10.10 -2.32 -19.06
N LEU A 45 10.22 -1.80 -17.84
CA LEU A 45 11.31 -2.04 -16.91
C LEU A 45 10.88 -2.96 -15.74
N ASN A 46 9.72 -3.61 -15.84
CA ASN A 46 9.10 -4.37 -14.75
C ASN A 46 8.89 -3.56 -13.46
N LEU A 47 8.62 -2.26 -13.62
CA LEU A 47 8.28 -1.35 -12.52
C LEU A 47 6.79 -1.01 -12.57
N SER A 48 6.25 -0.65 -11.40
CA SER A 48 4.87 -0.17 -11.30
C SER A 48 4.67 1.08 -12.16
N PRO A 49 3.58 1.17 -12.95
CA PRO A 49 3.19 2.42 -13.60
C PRO A 49 2.72 3.48 -12.60
N GLU A 50 2.42 3.11 -11.37
CA GLU A 50 2.15 4.04 -10.29
C GLU A 50 3.46 4.73 -9.87
N PRO A 51 3.55 6.07 -9.95
CA PRO A 51 4.76 6.76 -9.56
C PRO A 51 4.99 6.67 -8.05
N PRO A 52 6.26 6.64 -7.58
CA PRO A 52 6.57 6.83 -6.18
C PRO A 52 5.95 8.10 -5.59
N ALA A 53 5.72 8.10 -4.28
CA ALA A 53 5.24 9.28 -3.56
C ALA A 53 6.07 10.53 -3.91
N PHE A 54 5.39 11.68 -4.03
CA PHE A 54 5.99 12.98 -4.39
C PHE A 54 6.68 13.07 -5.76
N SER A 55 6.59 12.05 -6.61
CA SER A 55 7.14 12.06 -7.97
C SER A 55 6.04 12.12 -9.04
N ASN A 56 6.39 12.50 -10.27
CA ASN A 56 5.48 12.55 -11.41
C ASN A 56 4.13 13.26 -11.13
N THR A 57 4.21 14.37 -10.39
CA THR A 57 3.05 15.18 -10.00
C THR A 57 2.73 16.23 -11.07
N ASP A 58 1.44 16.57 -11.20
CA ASP A 58 1.02 17.74 -11.99
C ASP A 58 1.47 19.04 -11.31
N THR A 59 2.71 19.46 -11.58
CA THR A 59 3.30 20.67 -10.99
C THR A 59 2.65 21.96 -11.48
N ALA A 60 1.85 21.91 -12.56
CA ALA A 60 1.15 23.06 -13.10
C ALA A 60 -0.24 23.26 -12.46
N PHE A 61 -0.68 22.36 -11.57
CA PHE A 61 -2.07 22.36 -11.11
C PHE A 61 -2.50 23.72 -10.53
N ASN A 62 -1.67 24.29 -9.66
CA ASN A 62 -1.93 25.55 -8.98
C ASN A 62 -1.77 26.78 -9.88
N SER A 63 -0.96 26.71 -10.94
CA SER A 63 -0.66 27.85 -11.81
C SER A 63 -1.57 27.94 -13.04
N ASP A 64 -2.23 26.86 -13.44
CA ASP A 64 -3.03 26.78 -14.64
C ASP A 64 -4.54 26.98 -14.35
N PRO A 65 -5.15 28.11 -14.79
CA PRO A 65 -6.59 28.35 -14.65
C PRO A 65 -7.44 27.27 -15.33
N ALA A 66 -6.88 26.53 -16.28
CA ALA A 66 -7.53 25.38 -16.89
C ALA A 66 -7.77 24.23 -15.90
N ARG A 67 -7.29 24.30 -14.66
CA ARG A 67 -7.55 23.33 -13.59
C ARG A 67 -8.75 23.68 -12.73
N GLU A 68 -9.35 24.85 -12.94
CA GLU A 68 -10.59 25.26 -12.29
C GLU A 68 -11.77 24.44 -12.86
N GLY A 69 -12.81 24.26 -12.04
CA GLY A 69 -14.01 23.51 -12.39
C GLY A 69 -14.39 22.47 -11.34
N VAL A 70 -15.22 21.51 -11.74
CA VAL A 70 -15.69 20.42 -10.89
C VAL A 70 -15.13 19.10 -11.43
N TYR A 71 -14.38 18.39 -10.60
CA TYR A 71 -13.90 17.04 -10.89
C TYR A 71 -14.88 16.04 -10.29
N LEU A 72 -15.63 15.36 -11.16
CA LEU A 72 -16.51 14.27 -10.80
C LEU A 72 -15.72 12.97 -10.87
N HIS A 73 -15.80 12.13 -9.85
CA HIS A 73 -15.23 10.77 -9.84
C HIS A 73 -16.25 9.83 -9.25
N TRP A 74 -16.53 8.73 -9.92
CA TRP A 74 -17.51 7.76 -9.44
C TRP A 74 -16.87 6.46 -9.02
N GLN A 75 -17.28 6.00 -7.84
CA GLN A 75 -16.84 4.74 -7.27
C GLN A 75 -17.67 3.61 -7.88
N LEU A 76 -17.01 2.71 -8.59
CA LEU A 76 -17.66 1.53 -9.15
C LEU A 76 -18.29 0.68 -8.03
N PRO A 77 -19.44 0.02 -8.27
CA PRO A 77 -20.04 -0.90 -7.31
C PRO A 77 -19.04 -1.95 -6.83
N GLU A 78 -19.05 -2.26 -5.53
CA GLU A 78 -18.06 -3.16 -4.90
C GLU A 78 -17.97 -4.54 -5.58
N ALA A 79 -19.11 -5.08 -6.02
CA ALA A 79 -19.15 -6.33 -6.76
C ALA A 79 -18.31 -6.31 -8.06
N LEU A 80 -18.13 -5.12 -8.65
CA LEU A 80 -17.37 -4.93 -9.88
C LEU A 80 -15.88 -4.58 -9.62
N THR A 81 -15.48 -4.45 -8.35
CA THR A 81 -14.10 -4.19 -7.93
C THR A 81 -13.47 -5.38 -7.19
N HIS A 82 -14.17 -6.51 -7.13
CA HIS A 82 -13.69 -7.72 -6.48
C HIS A 82 -13.11 -8.70 -7.52
N GLY A 83 -11.81 -8.96 -7.44
CA GLY A 83 -11.14 -9.94 -8.27
C GLY A 83 -11.23 -11.34 -7.66
N VAL A 84 -11.42 -12.37 -8.49
CA VAL A 84 -11.45 -13.78 -8.05
C VAL A 84 -10.30 -14.52 -8.71
N ASP A 85 -9.48 -15.19 -7.91
CA ASP A 85 -8.50 -16.15 -8.40
C ASP A 85 -9.23 -17.46 -8.71
N THR A 86 -9.51 -17.70 -9.99
CA THR A 86 -10.25 -18.88 -10.47
C THR A 86 -9.36 -20.12 -10.60
N ASP A 87 -8.07 -19.92 -10.87
CA ASP A 87 -7.15 -21.00 -11.22
C ASP A 87 -6.20 -21.39 -10.07
N GLY A 88 -6.18 -20.60 -8.98
CA GLY A 88 -5.36 -20.83 -7.79
C GLY A 88 -3.88 -20.48 -8.00
N ASP A 89 -3.58 -19.69 -9.04
CA ASP A 89 -2.22 -19.26 -9.39
C ASP A 89 -1.84 -17.92 -8.74
N GLY A 90 -2.74 -17.32 -7.97
CA GLY A 90 -2.56 -16.04 -7.32
C GLY A 90 -2.85 -14.84 -8.22
N VAL A 91 -3.39 -15.03 -9.43
CA VAL A 91 -3.73 -13.96 -10.37
C VAL A 91 -5.24 -13.72 -10.39
N PRO A 92 -5.76 -12.72 -9.65
CA PRO A 92 -7.19 -12.47 -9.61
C PRO A 92 -7.72 -11.92 -10.95
N VAL A 93 -8.82 -12.48 -11.44
CA VAL A 93 -9.57 -11.98 -12.59
C VAL A 93 -10.66 -11.03 -12.09
N PHE A 94 -10.64 -9.79 -12.57
CA PHE A 94 -11.66 -8.79 -12.25
C PHE A 94 -12.81 -8.82 -13.28
N PRO A 95 -14.05 -8.57 -12.84
CA PRO A 95 -15.17 -8.45 -13.76
C PRO A 95 -15.02 -7.23 -14.66
N LEU A 96 -15.65 -7.31 -15.83
CA LEU A 96 -15.84 -6.15 -16.70
C LEU A 96 -16.70 -5.10 -16.01
N VAL A 97 -16.49 -3.84 -16.36
CA VAL A 97 -17.20 -2.69 -15.78
C VAL A 97 -17.90 -1.89 -16.87
N PRO A 98 -18.92 -1.06 -16.53
CA PRO A 98 -19.56 -0.18 -17.51
C PRO A 98 -18.53 0.73 -18.20
N ASN A 99 -18.62 0.81 -19.53
CA ASN A 99 -17.70 1.54 -20.40
C ASN A 99 -18.37 2.69 -21.16
N ARG A 100 -19.66 2.91 -20.94
CA ARG A 100 -20.41 4.07 -21.42
C ARG A 100 -21.00 4.80 -20.25
N TRP A 101 -20.83 6.12 -20.21
CA TRP A 101 -21.42 6.95 -19.18
C TRP A 101 -22.05 8.20 -19.77
N LEU A 102 -23.31 8.44 -19.44
CA LEU A 102 -23.98 9.72 -19.63
C LEU A 102 -23.72 10.57 -18.39
N VAL A 103 -23.16 11.75 -18.59
CA VAL A 103 -22.99 12.78 -17.56
C VAL A 103 -23.83 13.98 -17.95
N VAL A 104 -24.76 14.39 -17.10
CA VAL A 104 -25.60 15.58 -17.30
C VAL A 104 -25.37 16.54 -16.15
N ARG A 105 -25.12 17.80 -16.48
CA ARG A 105 -25.07 18.91 -15.53
C ARG A 105 -26.26 19.83 -15.78
N GLN A 106 -26.98 20.15 -14.71
CA GLN A 106 -27.89 21.28 -14.65
C GLN A 106 -27.24 22.37 -13.79
N ALA A 107 -27.10 23.57 -14.35
CA ALA A 107 -26.65 24.76 -13.65
C ALA A 107 -27.84 25.72 -13.48
N VAL A 108 -28.10 26.17 -12.25
CA VAL A 108 -29.15 27.14 -11.94
C VAL A 108 -28.52 28.37 -11.29
N ALA A 109 -28.64 29.54 -11.93
CA ALA A 109 -28.12 30.79 -11.37
C ALA A 109 -28.92 31.20 -10.14
N THR A 110 -28.27 31.33 -8.98
CA THR A 110 -28.96 31.54 -7.69
C THR A 110 -29.75 32.84 -7.62
N GLY A 111 -29.31 33.88 -8.34
CA GLY A 111 -29.96 35.20 -8.35
C GLY A 111 -31.13 35.34 -9.33
N SER A 112 -31.00 34.78 -10.54
CA SER A 112 -31.97 34.95 -11.63
C SER A 112 -32.89 33.73 -11.82
N GLY A 113 -32.49 32.55 -11.35
CA GLY A 113 -33.14 31.28 -11.65
C GLY A 113 -32.90 30.78 -13.07
N GLU A 114 -32.01 31.42 -13.84
CA GLU A 114 -31.63 30.98 -15.18
C GLU A 114 -31.03 29.57 -15.13
N ARG A 115 -31.42 28.72 -16.08
CA ARG A 115 -31.04 27.31 -16.14
C ARG A 115 -30.30 26.99 -17.42
N THR A 116 -29.15 26.33 -17.29
CA THR A 116 -28.37 25.77 -18.39
C THR A 116 -28.16 24.28 -18.15
N ASP A 117 -28.49 23.45 -19.13
CA ASP A 117 -28.24 22.01 -19.11
C ASP A 117 -27.11 21.67 -20.08
N THR A 118 -26.18 20.81 -19.67
CA THR A 118 -25.05 20.35 -20.47
C THR A 118 -24.91 18.85 -20.31
N GLY A 119 -24.54 18.15 -21.38
CA GLY A 119 -24.46 16.68 -21.38
C GLY A 119 -23.24 16.17 -22.11
N TRP A 120 -22.68 15.07 -21.62
CA TRP A 120 -21.54 14.38 -22.22
C TRP A 120 -21.75 12.87 -22.23
N ILE A 121 -21.23 12.21 -23.26
CA ILE A 121 -21.01 10.76 -23.26
C ILE A 121 -19.53 10.50 -23.04
N VAL A 122 -19.21 9.66 -22.07
CA VAL A 122 -17.87 9.15 -21.82
C VAL A 122 -17.78 7.74 -22.39
N GLU A 123 -16.78 7.52 -23.22
CA GLU A 123 -16.40 6.21 -23.74
C GLU A 123 -15.13 5.75 -23.07
N SER A 124 -15.29 5.01 -21.98
CA SER A 124 -14.20 4.66 -21.06
C SER A 124 -13.17 3.70 -21.65
N ASP A 125 -13.50 2.98 -22.70
CA ASP A 125 -12.66 1.99 -23.37
C ASP A 125 -12.12 2.47 -24.73
N HIS A 126 -12.30 3.75 -25.07
CA HIS A 126 -11.74 4.33 -26.28
C HIS A 126 -10.22 4.35 -26.21
N LEU A 127 -9.54 3.57 -27.05
CA LEU A 127 -8.08 3.53 -27.13
C LEU A 127 -7.57 4.31 -28.34
N ASP A 128 -6.90 5.42 -28.10
CA ASP A 128 -6.25 6.21 -29.15
C ASP A 128 -5.12 7.04 -28.55
N ALA A 129 -3.93 7.00 -29.14
CA ALA A 129 -2.75 7.68 -28.60
C ALA A 129 -2.85 9.21 -28.66
N ALA A 130 -3.63 9.76 -29.60
CA ALA A 130 -3.80 11.19 -29.82
C ALA A 130 -5.12 11.73 -29.23
N LEU A 131 -6.21 10.96 -29.34
CA LEU A 131 -7.55 11.37 -28.96
C LEU A 131 -8.00 10.84 -27.58
N GLY A 132 -7.28 9.86 -27.01
CA GLY A 132 -7.58 9.36 -25.67
C GLY A 132 -7.13 10.34 -24.56
N THR A 133 -7.81 10.32 -23.43
CA THR A 133 -7.59 11.29 -22.34
C THR A 133 -6.54 10.83 -21.32
N SER A 134 -6.57 9.59 -20.85
CA SER A 134 -5.71 9.11 -19.75
C SER A 134 -4.59 8.21 -20.26
N PRO A 135 -3.33 8.30 -19.78
CA PRO A 135 -2.28 7.35 -20.17
C PRO A 135 -2.68 5.90 -19.92
N TYR A 136 -2.34 5.00 -20.83
CA TYR A 136 -2.71 3.57 -20.75
C TYR A 136 -1.74 2.66 -21.50
N MET A 137 -1.90 1.36 -21.29
CA MET A 137 -1.22 0.31 -22.06
C MET A 137 -2.26 -0.68 -22.58
N ASP A 138 -2.30 -0.90 -23.89
CA ASP A 138 -3.26 -1.85 -24.46
C ASP A 138 -2.87 -3.32 -24.18
N ARG A 139 -3.75 -4.25 -24.58
CA ARG A 139 -3.54 -5.71 -24.39
C ARG A 139 -2.32 -6.24 -25.15
N ASP A 140 -1.85 -5.54 -26.18
CA ASP A 140 -0.65 -5.89 -26.95
C ASP A 140 0.63 -5.28 -26.34
N GLY A 141 0.53 -4.58 -25.20
CA GLY A 141 1.65 -3.93 -24.52
C GLY A 141 2.08 -2.60 -25.17
N ARG A 142 1.25 -2.01 -26.04
CA ARG A 142 1.56 -0.72 -26.68
C ARG A 142 1.12 0.41 -25.77
N LEU A 143 1.99 1.42 -25.66
CA LEU A 143 1.68 2.65 -24.93
C LEU A 143 0.69 3.47 -25.75
N THR A 144 -0.42 3.87 -25.11
CA THR A 144 -1.50 4.61 -25.75
C THR A 144 -2.19 5.51 -24.71
N ARG A 145 -3.38 6.01 -25.02
CA ARG A 145 -4.29 6.66 -24.08
C ARG A 145 -5.66 6.00 -24.14
N ILE A 146 -6.39 6.07 -23.04
CA ILE A 146 -7.72 5.51 -22.86
C ILE A 146 -8.72 6.59 -22.47
N GLY A 147 -9.98 6.37 -22.82
CA GLY A 147 -11.09 7.23 -22.44
C GLY A 147 -11.23 8.41 -23.39
N ARG A 148 -12.47 8.80 -23.68
CA ARG A 148 -12.77 10.07 -24.34
C ARG A 148 -14.13 10.57 -23.89
N ARG A 149 -14.35 11.88 -24.05
CA ARG A 149 -15.61 12.55 -23.77
C ARG A 149 -16.15 13.23 -25.02
N VAL A 150 -17.41 12.95 -25.34
CA VAL A 150 -18.16 13.56 -26.45
C VAL A 150 -19.18 14.52 -25.85
N ASP A 151 -19.10 15.79 -26.24
CA ASP A 151 -20.07 16.82 -25.85
C ASP A 151 -21.36 16.67 -26.66
N LEU A 152 -22.50 16.51 -26.01
CA LEU A 152 -23.78 16.28 -26.67
C LEU A 152 -24.39 17.53 -27.32
N ALA A 153 -23.89 18.72 -27.01
CA ALA A 153 -24.34 19.96 -27.65
C ALA A 153 -23.67 20.19 -29.01
N THR A 154 -22.48 19.64 -29.22
CA THR A 154 -21.66 19.89 -30.42
C THR A 154 -21.26 18.64 -31.20
N GLY A 155 -21.25 17.48 -30.55
CA GLY A 155 -20.86 16.21 -31.13
C GLY A 155 -22.06 15.38 -31.58
N GLU A 156 -21.92 14.71 -32.72
CA GLU A 156 -22.77 13.59 -33.08
C GLU A 156 -22.22 12.34 -32.38
N TRP A 157 -23.03 11.69 -31.56
CA TRP A 157 -22.66 10.43 -30.92
C TRP A 157 -23.47 9.27 -31.49
N SER A 158 -22.77 8.18 -31.77
CA SER A 158 -23.36 6.88 -32.08
C SER A 158 -22.53 5.82 -31.37
N GLU A 159 -23.20 4.78 -30.87
CA GLU A 159 -22.54 3.68 -30.14
C GLU A 159 -21.46 3.05 -31.04
N PRO A 160 -20.17 3.16 -30.66
CA PRO A 160 -19.12 2.49 -31.42
C PRO A 160 -19.24 0.98 -31.18
N GLY A 161 -19.02 0.20 -32.25
CA GLY A 161 -18.93 -1.25 -32.10
C GLY A 161 -17.79 -1.65 -31.16
N THR A 162 -17.83 -2.89 -30.69
CA THR A 162 -16.83 -3.47 -29.76
C THR A 162 -15.99 -4.56 -30.45
N PRO A 163 -15.23 -4.25 -31.52
CA PRO A 163 -14.41 -5.23 -32.20
C PRO A 163 -13.32 -5.74 -31.25
N GLY A 164 -13.40 -7.03 -30.88
CA GLY A 164 -12.51 -7.66 -29.88
C GLY A 164 -13.12 -7.81 -28.48
N GLY A 165 -14.38 -7.37 -28.29
CA GLY A 165 -15.11 -7.44 -27.02
C GLY A 165 -14.66 -6.37 -26.01
N LEU A 166 -15.39 -6.28 -24.90
CA LEU A 166 -15.01 -5.39 -23.80
C LEU A 166 -13.75 -5.89 -23.08
N PHE A 167 -12.99 -4.94 -22.54
CA PHE A 167 -11.76 -5.26 -21.80
C PHE A 167 -11.59 -4.52 -20.49
N LEU A 168 -12.38 -3.47 -20.28
CA LEU A 168 -12.18 -2.55 -19.17
C LEU A 168 -12.61 -3.22 -17.86
N THR A 169 -11.74 -3.15 -16.86
CA THR A 169 -11.98 -3.60 -15.49
C THR A 169 -11.70 -2.47 -14.50
N ALA A 170 -12.01 -2.67 -13.21
CA ALA A 170 -11.68 -1.70 -12.15
C ALA A 170 -10.16 -1.47 -11.98
N VAL A 171 -9.34 -2.46 -12.36
CA VAL A 171 -7.87 -2.37 -12.34
C VAL A 171 -7.33 -2.04 -13.73
N GLY A 172 -6.26 -1.25 -13.77
CA GLY A 172 -5.51 -0.96 -14.99
C GLY A 172 -4.30 -1.91 -15.16
N PRO A 173 -3.64 -1.91 -16.33
CA PRO A 173 -2.49 -2.77 -16.61
C PRO A 173 -1.32 -2.53 -15.63
N GLY A 174 -1.18 -3.39 -14.61
CA GLY A 174 -0.20 -3.20 -13.55
C GLY A 174 -0.51 -2.03 -12.60
N LEU A 175 -1.73 -1.47 -12.64
CA LEU A 175 -2.15 -0.32 -11.83
C LEU A 175 -3.43 -0.65 -11.04
N PRO A 176 -3.31 -1.24 -9.82
CA PRO A 176 -4.46 -1.59 -8.99
C PRO A 176 -5.33 -0.38 -8.58
N THR A 177 -4.73 0.81 -8.46
CA THR A 177 -5.39 2.06 -8.05
C THR A 177 -6.08 2.79 -9.20
N PHE A 178 -6.14 2.20 -10.40
CA PHE A 178 -6.65 2.84 -11.62
C PHE A 178 -8.04 3.46 -11.47
N ALA A 179 -9.04 2.69 -11.03
CA ALA A 179 -10.39 3.23 -10.80
C ALA A 179 -10.50 4.05 -9.50
N ALA A 180 -9.58 3.87 -8.55
CA ALA A 180 -9.65 4.49 -7.22
C ALA A 180 -9.13 5.93 -7.18
N TYR A 181 -8.26 6.32 -8.12
CA TYR A 181 -7.63 7.64 -8.10
C TYR A 181 -7.94 8.45 -9.37
N GLN A 182 -8.74 9.50 -9.22
CA GLN A 182 -9.29 10.30 -10.33
C GLN A 182 -8.27 10.70 -11.42
N PRO A 183 -7.05 11.17 -11.10
CA PRO A 183 -6.03 11.48 -12.13
C PRO A 183 -5.69 10.35 -13.10
N TYR A 184 -5.89 9.08 -12.72
CA TYR A 184 -5.56 7.93 -13.56
C TYR A 184 -6.66 7.58 -14.57
N ASN A 185 -7.87 8.10 -14.38
CA ASN A 185 -9.06 7.65 -15.11
C ASN A 185 -9.94 8.81 -15.63
N THR A 186 -9.33 9.96 -15.95
CA THR A 186 -10.04 11.08 -16.56
C THR A 186 -10.64 10.67 -17.91
N ASP A 187 -11.93 10.95 -18.07
CA ASP A 187 -12.81 10.48 -19.15
C ASP A 187 -12.85 8.93 -19.27
N VAL A 188 -12.71 8.24 -18.14
CA VAL A 188 -12.94 6.78 -17.99
C VAL A 188 -13.94 6.54 -16.86
N PHE A 189 -13.57 6.87 -15.62
CA PHE A 189 -14.44 6.82 -14.43
C PHE A 189 -14.58 8.18 -13.74
N SER A 190 -14.20 9.24 -14.46
CA SER A 190 -14.28 10.61 -13.98
C SER A 190 -14.42 11.59 -15.13
N VAL A 191 -14.93 12.78 -14.81
CA VAL A 191 -15.05 13.91 -15.72
C VAL A 191 -14.56 15.16 -15.01
N HIS A 192 -13.67 15.90 -15.66
CA HIS A 192 -13.40 17.28 -15.30
C HIS A 192 -14.31 18.19 -16.10
N ASP A 193 -15.35 18.71 -15.46
CA ASP A 193 -16.17 19.79 -15.99
C ASP A 193 -15.51 21.13 -15.67
N ARG A 194 -15.05 21.79 -16.73
CA ARG A 194 -14.36 23.07 -16.62
C ARG A 194 -15.31 24.20 -16.27
N THR A 195 -16.60 24.08 -16.58
CA THR A 195 -17.65 25.12 -16.43
C THR A 195 -17.42 26.37 -17.28
N ASP A 196 -16.64 26.29 -18.37
CA ASP A 196 -16.20 27.44 -19.20
C ASP A 196 -17.36 28.15 -19.90
N ASP A 197 -18.51 27.50 -19.96
CA ASP A 197 -19.76 28.00 -20.52
C ASP A 197 -20.60 28.83 -19.52
N LEU A 198 -20.23 28.87 -18.24
CA LEU A 198 -20.92 29.65 -17.20
C LEU A 198 -20.19 30.96 -16.91
N ASP A 199 -20.93 32.03 -16.59
CA ASP A 199 -20.32 33.28 -16.13
C ASP A 199 -19.54 33.05 -14.81
N PRO A 200 -18.23 33.31 -14.79
CA PRO A 200 -17.37 32.98 -13.65
C PRO A 200 -17.71 33.75 -12.36
N ARG A 201 -18.39 34.90 -12.45
CA ARG A 201 -18.74 35.72 -11.28
C ARG A 201 -20.17 35.51 -10.78
N THR A 202 -20.98 34.77 -11.52
CA THR A 202 -22.33 34.40 -11.09
C THR A 202 -22.27 33.23 -10.12
N ALA A 203 -23.11 33.28 -9.09
CA ALA A 203 -23.32 32.14 -8.20
C ALA A 203 -24.33 31.17 -8.82
N TRP A 204 -23.95 29.90 -8.87
CA TRP A 204 -24.70 28.80 -9.46
C TRP A 204 -24.94 27.70 -8.43
N GLN A 205 -26.05 27.00 -8.57
CA GLN A 205 -26.29 25.69 -8.00
C GLN A 205 -26.10 24.65 -9.11
N LEU A 206 -25.15 23.73 -8.94
CA LEU A 206 -24.87 22.67 -9.90
C LEU A 206 -25.43 21.34 -9.42
N ASN A 207 -26.16 20.66 -10.31
CA ASN A 207 -26.64 19.30 -10.12
C ASN A 207 -26.06 18.43 -11.22
N TYR A 208 -25.51 17.26 -10.86
CA TYR A 208 -24.96 16.29 -11.78
C TYR A 208 -25.69 14.96 -11.66
N LEU A 209 -25.97 14.34 -12.80
CA LEU A 209 -26.36 12.93 -12.94
C LEU A 209 -25.28 12.21 -13.72
N VAL A 210 -24.81 11.08 -13.20
CA VAL A 210 -23.96 10.13 -13.93
C VAL A 210 -24.72 8.82 -14.04
N ALA A 211 -24.87 8.29 -15.24
CA ALA A 211 -25.50 7.00 -15.51
C ALA A 211 -24.64 6.18 -16.47
N GLY A 212 -24.29 4.94 -16.11
CA GLY A 212 -23.41 4.09 -16.90
C GLY A 212 -24.00 2.73 -17.25
N TRP A 213 -23.62 2.22 -18.42
CA TRP A 213 -24.04 0.93 -18.96
C TRP A 213 -22.90 0.25 -19.72
N TYR A 214 -23.12 -1.01 -20.08
CA TYR A 214 -22.23 -1.78 -20.95
C TYR A 214 -22.58 -1.50 -22.41
N GLY A 215 -21.60 -1.03 -23.19
CA GLY A 215 -21.78 -0.78 -24.63
C GLY A 215 -22.07 -2.06 -25.42
N ASP A 216 -21.67 -3.22 -24.89
CA ASP A 216 -22.07 -4.55 -25.36
C ASP A 216 -23.00 -5.23 -24.34
N PRO A 217 -24.30 -5.38 -24.62
CA PRO A 217 -25.25 -6.04 -23.73
C PRO A 217 -24.89 -7.50 -23.40
N ALA A 218 -24.13 -8.20 -24.24
CA ALA A 218 -23.72 -9.59 -23.97
C ALA A 218 -22.62 -9.66 -22.89
N ALA A 219 -21.90 -8.56 -22.65
CA ALA A 219 -20.88 -8.45 -21.62
C ALA A 219 -21.42 -7.92 -20.28
N ASP A 220 -22.70 -7.57 -20.22
CA ASP A 220 -23.37 -7.16 -18.97
C ASP A 220 -23.36 -8.33 -17.96
N PRO A 221 -22.97 -8.11 -16.69
CA PRO A 221 -22.95 -9.17 -15.70
C PRO A 221 -24.34 -9.75 -15.38
N LEU A 222 -25.42 -9.05 -15.74
CA LEU A 222 -26.80 -9.55 -15.64
C LEU A 222 -27.28 -10.28 -16.92
N ALA A 223 -26.43 -10.42 -17.94
CA ALA A 223 -26.77 -11.23 -19.10
C ALA A 223 -26.99 -12.70 -18.72
N GLY A 224 -28.16 -13.24 -19.07
CA GLY A 224 -28.61 -14.59 -18.70
C GLY A 224 -29.73 -14.55 -17.66
N ASP A 225 -29.68 -15.46 -16.68
CA ASP A 225 -30.63 -15.52 -15.56
C ASP A 225 -30.31 -14.43 -14.51
N PRO A 226 -31.12 -13.35 -14.41
CA PRO A 226 -30.82 -12.24 -13.52
C PRO A 226 -30.78 -12.63 -12.05
N THR A 227 -31.56 -13.63 -11.63
CA THR A 227 -31.61 -14.06 -10.22
C THR A 227 -30.28 -14.68 -9.78
N ALA A 228 -29.76 -15.61 -10.57
CA ALA A 228 -28.47 -16.24 -10.31
C ALA A 228 -27.31 -15.23 -10.39
N ARG A 229 -27.35 -14.31 -11.37
CA ARG A 229 -26.32 -13.28 -11.54
C ARG A 229 -26.29 -12.29 -10.39
N MET A 230 -27.45 -11.80 -9.94
CA MET A 230 -27.53 -10.92 -8.78
C MET A 230 -26.99 -11.59 -7.52
N ALA A 231 -27.31 -12.87 -7.28
CA ALA A 231 -26.76 -13.62 -6.15
C ALA A 231 -25.22 -13.71 -6.20
N ALA A 232 -24.64 -13.96 -7.39
CA ALA A 232 -23.20 -14.00 -7.57
C ALA A 232 -22.52 -12.64 -7.31
N LEU A 233 -23.19 -11.54 -7.69
CA LEU A 233 -22.75 -10.16 -7.44
C LEU A 233 -23.06 -9.68 -6.02
N ARG A 234 -23.77 -10.49 -5.21
CA ARG A 234 -24.32 -10.10 -3.90
C ARG A 234 -25.20 -8.85 -3.97
N TRP A 235 -25.96 -8.71 -5.06
CA TRP A 235 -26.92 -7.63 -5.23
C TRP A 235 -28.31 -8.08 -4.78
N ALA A 236 -29.03 -7.15 -4.17
CA ALA A 236 -30.44 -7.28 -3.83
C ALA A 236 -31.23 -6.16 -4.52
N ALA A 237 -32.47 -6.45 -4.90
CA ALA A 237 -33.39 -5.46 -5.45
C ALA A 237 -34.75 -5.59 -4.76
N GLU A 238 -35.47 -4.48 -4.64
CA GLU A 238 -36.87 -4.51 -4.22
C GLU A 238 -37.76 -5.02 -5.36
N GLY A 239 -38.67 -5.94 -5.06
CA GLY A 239 -39.61 -6.51 -6.03
C GLY A 239 -39.17 -7.84 -6.63
N THR A 240 -39.89 -8.28 -7.66
CA THR A 240 -39.57 -9.53 -8.38
C THR A 240 -38.54 -9.23 -9.46
N ALA A 241 -37.45 -10.02 -9.51
CA ALA A 241 -36.46 -9.89 -10.56
C ALA A 241 -37.11 -10.08 -11.94
N PRO A 242 -36.84 -9.21 -12.91
CA PRO A 242 -37.39 -9.35 -14.25
C PRO A 242 -36.79 -10.57 -14.96
N ASP A 243 -37.49 -11.10 -15.95
CA ASP A 243 -37.02 -12.24 -16.77
C ASP A 243 -35.72 -11.92 -17.51
N THR A 244 -35.53 -10.65 -17.88
CA THR A 244 -34.31 -10.13 -18.51
C THR A 244 -33.97 -8.77 -17.91
N ALA A 245 -32.73 -8.62 -17.44
CA ALA A 245 -32.24 -7.40 -16.83
C ALA A 245 -31.01 -6.84 -17.57
N ARG A 246 -30.77 -5.54 -17.44
CA ARG A 246 -29.51 -4.89 -17.80
C ARG A 246 -29.04 -3.99 -16.67
N THR A 247 -27.75 -3.88 -16.48
CA THR A 247 -27.14 -3.06 -15.43
C THR A 247 -27.12 -1.58 -15.86
N VAL A 248 -27.66 -0.71 -15.01
CA VAL A 248 -27.47 0.75 -15.12
C VAL A 248 -26.93 1.27 -13.80
N CYS A 249 -25.64 1.58 -13.77
CA CYS A 249 -25.03 2.22 -12.61
C CYS A 249 -25.40 3.71 -12.60
N HIS A 250 -25.81 4.26 -11.46
CA HIS A 250 -26.15 5.69 -11.41
C HIS A 250 -25.75 6.36 -10.10
N GLY A 251 -25.46 7.64 -10.17
CA GLY A 251 -25.27 8.47 -8.98
C GLY A 251 -25.46 9.94 -9.31
N THR A 252 -25.67 10.75 -8.28
CA THR A 252 -25.95 12.17 -8.41
C THR A 252 -25.11 13.00 -7.45
N VAL A 253 -24.77 14.20 -7.87
CA VAL A 253 -24.25 15.27 -6.98
C VAL A 253 -25.28 16.38 -7.06
N LEU A 254 -25.92 16.72 -5.95
CA LEU A 254 -26.99 17.71 -5.92
C LEU A 254 -26.57 18.91 -5.08
N ASP A 255 -27.14 20.06 -5.44
CA ASP A 255 -27.03 21.31 -4.69
C ASP A 255 -25.59 21.79 -4.47
N LEU A 256 -24.69 21.52 -5.41
CA LEU A 256 -23.30 21.99 -5.32
C LEU A 256 -23.27 23.51 -5.55
N ALA A 257 -23.04 24.27 -4.49
CA ALA A 257 -22.82 25.71 -4.56
C ALA A 257 -21.52 26.01 -5.31
N TRP A 258 -21.62 26.73 -6.43
CA TRP A 258 -20.52 27.00 -7.34
C TRP A 258 -20.44 28.46 -7.74
N GLN A 259 -19.26 29.04 -7.62
CA GLN A 259 -18.91 30.31 -8.24
C GLN A 259 -17.41 30.27 -8.51
N ARG A 260 -17.00 30.50 -9.76
CA ARG A 260 -15.61 30.28 -10.16
C ARG A 260 -14.68 31.35 -9.60
N GLN A 261 -15.11 32.61 -9.64
CA GLN A 261 -14.32 33.78 -9.25
C GLN A 261 -15.05 34.66 -8.24
N GLY A 262 -14.29 35.26 -7.32
CA GLY A 262 -14.83 36.21 -6.34
C GLY A 262 -15.64 35.60 -5.20
N SER A 263 -15.59 34.27 -5.03
CA SER A 263 -16.21 33.56 -3.90
C SER A 263 -15.16 33.01 -2.93
N PRO A 264 -15.54 32.69 -1.67
CA PRO A 264 -14.68 31.88 -0.79
C PRO A 264 -14.45 30.48 -1.39
N MET A 265 -13.58 29.70 -0.73
CA MET A 265 -13.40 28.29 -1.08
C MET A 265 -14.74 27.55 -0.89
N PRO A 266 -15.16 26.68 -1.83
CA PRO A 266 -16.30 25.80 -1.63
C PRO A 266 -16.11 24.92 -0.41
N ALA A 267 -17.22 24.50 0.22
CA ALA A 267 -17.17 23.53 1.31
C ALA A 267 -16.52 22.23 0.82
N SER A 268 -15.71 21.61 1.68
CA SER A 268 -14.99 20.38 1.36
C SER A 268 -15.03 19.40 2.53
N ASP A 269 -15.15 18.12 2.20
CA ASP A 269 -14.99 17.02 3.15
C ASP A 269 -13.52 16.73 3.47
N ARG A 270 -12.56 17.51 2.97
CA ARG A 270 -11.17 17.43 3.41
C ARG A 270 -11.10 17.59 4.95
N PRO A 271 -10.39 16.70 5.67
CA PRO A 271 -10.11 16.92 7.09
C PRO A 271 -9.30 18.20 7.32
N ASP A 272 -9.71 19.02 8.30
CA ASP A 272 -8.94 20.21 8.70
C ASP A 272 -7.60 19.81 9.35
N TYR A 273 -7.59 18.69 10.06
CA TYR A 273 -6.43 18.11 10.70
C TYR A 273 -6.52 16.58 10.68
N VAL A 274 -5.38 15.95 10.43
CA VAL A 274 -5.18 14.51 10.66
C VAL A 274 -4.24 14.33 11.83
N THR A 275 -4.52 13.34 12.67
CA THR A 275 -3.62 12.97 13.78
C THR A 275 -2.82 11.76 13.34
N ILE A 276 -1.50 11.83 13.49
CA ILE A 276 -0.59 10.74 13.14
C ILE A 276 0.03 10.22 14.43
N GLY A 277 -0.15 8.93 14.70
CA GLY A 277 0.55 8.19 15.75
C GLY A 277 1.67 7.38 15.15
N VAL A 278 2.84 7.42 15.77
CA VAL A 278 3.97 6.57 15.42
C VAL A 278 4.32 5.74 16.65
N GLY A 279 4.46 4.43 16.49
CA GLY A 279 4.79 3.52 17.58
C GLY A 279 5.56 2.31 17.08
N ASN A 280 6.14 1.53 17.99
CA ASN A 280 6.92 0.33 17.68
C ASN A 280 6.07 -0.86 17.20
N ASN A 281 4.75 -0.73 17.28
CA ASN A 281 3.75 -1.66 16.78
C ASN A 281 2.41 -0.92 16.66
N THR A 282 1.39 -1.59 16.12
CA THR A 282 0.03 -1.02 15.93
C THR A 282 -0.57 -0.53 17.25
N GLU A 283 -0.34 -1.27 18.33
CA GLU A 283 -0.90 -0.97 19.64
C GLU A 283 -0.34 0.33 20.19
N HIS A 284 0.98 0.49 20.13
CA HIS A 284 1.70 1.68 20.57
C HIS A 284 1.34 2.90 19.72
N ALA A 285 1.23 2.75 18.39
CA ALA A 285 0.84 3.84 17.49
C ALA A 285 -0.61 4.30 17.76
N THR A 286 -1.53 3.36 18.01
CA THR A 286 -2.93 3.64 18.35
C THR A 286 -3.05 4.32 19.71
N LYS A 287 -2.33 3.79 20.72
CA LYS A 287 -2.21 4.41 22.05
C LYS A 287 -1.78 5.87 21.96
N ALA A 288 -0.75 6.18 21.14
CA ALA A 288 -0.28 7.55 20.99
C ALA A 288 -1.38 8.50 20.48
N VAL A 289 -2.21 8.04 19.54
CA VAL A 289 -3.36 8.78 19.00
C VAL A 289 -4.47 8.93 20.05
N GLU A 290 -4.76 7.88 20.80
CA GLU A 290 -5.80 7.88 21.85
C GLU A 290 -5.42 8.74 23.04
N GLU A 291 -4.18 8.67 23.53
CA GLU A 291 -3.67 9.55 24.57
C GLU A 291 -3.71 11.01 24.15
N HIS A 292 -3.31 11.31 22.91
CA HIS A 292 -3.39 12.66 22.38
C HIS A 292 -4.85 13.15 22.37
N ALA A 293 -5.80 12.32 21.93
CA ALA A 293 -7.22 12.65 21.94
C ALA A 293 -7.78 12.83 23.36
N GLY A 294 -7.44 11.92 24.29
CA GLY A 294 -7.86 11.97 25.68
C GLY A 294 -7.38 13.22 26.41
N ARG A 295 -6.12 13.63 26.18
CA ARG A 295 -5.58 14.90 26.72
C ARG A 295 -6.36 16.11 26.20
N ARG A 296 -6.78 16.11 24.94
CA ARG A 296 -7.60 17.20 24.36
C ARG A 296 -9.03 17.21 24.89
N SER A 297 -9.61 16.05 25.22
CA SER A 297 -10.97 15.94 25.74
C SER A 297 -11.06 16.05 27.27
N GLY A 298 -9.93 16.20 27.97
CA GLY A 298 -9.89 16.18 29.44
C GLY A 298 -10.23 14.82 30.05
N ALA A 299 -10.05 13.73 29.29
CA ALA A 299 -10.25 12.38 29.81
C ALA A 299 -9.19 12.06 30.88
N PRO A 300 -9.55 11.27 31.92
CA PRO A 300 -8.57 10.81 32.90
C PRO A 300 -7.41 10.06 32.20
N PRO A 301 -6.14 10.33 32.57
CA PRO A 301 -4.99 9.63 32.01
C PRO A 301 -5.08 8.09 32.14
N GLU A 302 -5.76 7.63 33.19
CA GLU A 302 -6.02 6.22 33.51
C GLU A 302 -6.79 5.48 32.41
N LEU A 303 -7.70 6.17 31.70
CA LEU A 303 -8.49 5.55 30.63
C LEU A 303 -7.61 5.12 29.45
N ALA A 304 -6.63 5.95 29.07
CA ALA A 304 -5.73 5.62 27.98
C ALA A 304 -4.79 4.46 28.36
N ALA A 305 -4.35 4.41 29.62
CA ALA A 305 -3.57 3.29 30.15
C ALA A 305 -4.37 1.97 30.13
N LEU A 306 -5.65 2.01 30.53
CA LEU A 306 -6.55 0.85 30.47
C LEU A 306 -6.81 0.37 29.04
N LEU A 307 -7.11 1.29 28.11
CA LEU A 307 -7.30 0.96 26.69
C LEU A 307 -6.05 0.32 26.08
N SER A 308 -4.87 0.85 26.43
CA SER A 308 -3.59 0.27 26.02
C SER A 308 -3.42 -1.16 26.57
N ALA A 309 -3.75 -1.38 27.84
CA ALA A 309 -3.64 -2.68 28.49
C ALA A 309 -4.61 -3.70 27.89
N VAL A 310 -5.84 -3.30 27.54
CA VAL A 310 -6.82 -4.12 26.81
C VAL A 310 -6.25 -4.54 25.46
N HIS A 311 -5.80 -3.58 24.66
CA HIS A 311 -5.38 -3.85 23.29
C HIS A 311 -4.14 -4.74 23.24
N SER A 312 -3.26 -4.61 24.24
CA SER A 312 -2.02 -5.39 24.33
C SER A 312 -2.17 -6.70 25.12
N GLY A 313 -3.39 -7.06 25.53
CA GLY A 313 -3.68 -8.31 26.26
C GLY A 313 -3.05 -8.40 27.65
N VAL A 314 -2.76 -7.26 28.30
CA VAL A 314 -2.13 -7.19 29.64
C VAL A 314 -3.06 -6.62 30.71
N LEU A 315 -4.37 -6.57 30.43
CA LEU A 315 -5.36 -6.03 31.36
C LEU A 315 -5.35 -6.78 32.69
N ASP A 316 -5.28 -8.11 32.65
CA ASP A 316 -5.29 -8.97 33.84
C ASP A 316 -4.11 -8.66 34.78
N LEU A 317 -2.97 -8.21 34.23
CA LEU A 317 -1.82 -7.83 35.05
C LEU A 317 -2.11 -6.63 35.95
N LEU A 318 -3.06 -5.75 35.61
CA LEU A 318 -3.38 -4.57 36.41
C LEU A 318 -4.03 -4.90 37.76
N GLU A 319 -4.59 -6.12 37.91
CA GLU A 319 -5.19 -6.59 39.16
C GLU A 319 -4.16 -7.17 40.14
N GLU A 320 -2.94 -7.45 39.67
CA GLU A 320 -1.87 -8.06 40.46
C GLU A 320 -1.09 -7.02 41.31
N PRO A 321 -0.42 -7.45 42.40
CA PRO A 321 0.58 -6.62 43.08
C PRO A 321 1.68 -6.18 42.10
N ASP A 322 2.01 -4.89 42.11
CA ASP A 322 2.90 -4.24 41.14
C ASP A 322 2.44 -4.37 39.67
N GLY A 323 1.15 -4.63 39.46
CA GLY A 323 0.55 -4.90 38.16
C GLY A 323 0.80 -3.86 37.08
N GLN A 324 0.79 -2.57 37.46
CA GLN A 324 1.13 -1.47 36.56
C GLN A 324 2.55 -1.60 36.01
N PHE A 325 3.54 -1.90 36.85
CA PHE A 325 4.92 -2.08 36.44
C PHE A 325 5.09 -3.33 35.56
N GLN A 326 4.36 -4.40 35.86
CA GLN A 326 4.38 -5.61 35.03
C GLN A 326 3.78 -5.37 33.64
N ALA A 327 2.64 -4.67 33.57
CA ALA A 327 2.01 -4.27 32.31
C ALA A 327 2.93 -3.36 31.48
N GLU A 328 3.53 -2.33 32.09
CA GLU A 328 4.50 -1.47 31.41
C GLU A 328 5.71 -2.25 30.87
N ARG A 329 6.22 -3.21 31.64
CA ARG A 329 7.34 -4.06 31.21
C ARG A 329 6.96 -4.99 30.06
N ALA A 330 5.76 -5.56 30.08
CA ALA A 330 5.24 -6.39 28.99
C ALA A 330 5.04 -5.57 27.70
N LEU A 331 4.49 -4.37 27.83
CA LEU A 331 4.37 -3.40 26.73
C LEU A 331 5.74 -3.01 26.16
N HIS A 332 6.71 -2.71 27.02
CA HIS A 332 8.07 -2.38 26.56
C HIS A 332 8.74 -3.56 25.86
N ALA A 333 8.53 -4.78 26.34
CA ALA A 333 9.06 -5.98 25.69
C ALA A 333 8.46 -6.21 24.29
N SER A 334 7.20 -5.83 24.04
CA SER A 334 6.56 -5.96 22.73
C SER A 334 7.10 -5.01 21.66
N TRP A 335 7.94 -4.03 22.04
CA TRP A 335 8.62 -3.14 21.11
C TRP A 335 9.79 -3.80 20.38
N PHE A 336 10.19 -4.99 20.86
CA PHE A 336 11.36 -5.67 20.36
C PHE A 336 11.04 -7.10 19.94
N THR A 337 11.70 -7.54 18.90
CA THR A 337 11.68 -8.92 18.44
C THR A 337 12.93 -9.65 18.92
N PRO A 338 12.79 -10.82 19.59
CA PRO A 338 13.94 -11.62 19.97
C PRO A 338 14.65 -12.16 18.73
N THR A 339 15.97 -12.00 18.70
CA THR A 339 16.87 -12.44 17.62
C THR A 339 18.00 -13.26 18.21
N HIS A 340 18.46 -14.28 17.48
CA HIS A 340 19.54 -15.15 17.95
C HIS A 340 20.87 -14.39 18.06
N ALA A 341 21.60 -14.57 19.18
CA ALA A 341 22.87 -13.89 19.45
C ALA A 341 24.11 -14.63 18.90
N GLY A 342 23.91 -15.57 17.98
CA GLY A 342 24.96 -16.44 17.48
C GLY A 342 25.07 -17.74 18.28
N TYR A 343 26.28 -18.27 18.38
CA TYR A 343 26.51 -19.63 18.88
C TYR A 343 27.63 -19.69 19.92
N THR A 344 27.59 -20.74 20.73
CA THR A 344 28.70 -21.15 21.59
C THR A 344 28.97 -22.63 21.37
N TRP A 345 30.20 -23.05 21.57
CA TRP A 345 30.59 -24.44 21.47
C TRP A 345 30.70 -25.06 22.87
N VAL A 346 30.21 -26.28 22.98
CA VAL A 346 30.28 -27.10 24.20
C VAL A 346 30.91 -28.45 23.89
N LEU A 347 31.61 -29.03 24.86
CA LEU A 347 32.11 -30.39 24.80
C LEU A 347 31.23 -31.28 25.66
N GLU A 348 30.59 -32.25 25.03
CA GLU A 348 29.82 -33.30 25.69
C GLU A 348 30.65 -34.60 25.73
N ASP A 349 30.49 -35.38 26.80
CA ASP A 349 31.17 -36.67 26.93
C ASP A 349 30.44 -37.73 26.10
N VAL A 350 31.18 -38.52 25.31
CA VAL A 350 30.60 -39.69 24.62
C VAL A 350 30.19 -40.72 25.69
N PRO A 351 28.91 -41.13 25.77
CA PRO A 351 28.49 -42.16 26.69
C PRO A 351 29.18 -43.48 26.35
N PRO A 352 29.72 -44.22 27.32
CA PRO A 352 30.33 -45.52 27.04
C PRO A 352 29.25 -46.53 26.59
N GLU A 353 29.55 -47.35 25.58
CA GLU A 353 28.64 -48.39 25.05
C GLU A 353 28.23 -49.45 26.09
N ALA A 354 28.97 -49.58 27.20
CA ALA A 354 28.59 -50.36 28.37
C ALA A 354 29.03 -49.66 29.67
N PRO A 355 28.27 -49.75 30.79
CA PRO A 355 28.66 -49.16 32.06
C PRO A 355 29.86 -49.89 32.65
N ALA A 356 31.07 -49.49 32.25
CA ALA A 356 32.30 -49.98 32.84
C ALA A 356 32.44 -49.42 34.26
N ARG A 357 32.40 -50.32 35.27
CA ARG A 357 32.79 -49.98 36.65
C ARG A 357 34.23 -49.45 36.63
N GLY A 358 34.40 -48.16 36.90
CA GLY A 358 35.70 -47.51 36.98
C GLY A 358 36.12 -46.72 35.74
N ALA A 359 35.19 -46.11 34.99
CA ALA A 359 35.51 -45.11 33.97
C ALA A 359 36.52 -44.09 34.55
N ARG A 360 37.78 -44.18 34.11
CA ARG A 360 38.85 -43.32 34.60
C ARG A 360 38.50 -41.88 34.24
N ARG A 361 38.21 -41.07 35.25
CA ARG A 361 38.11 -39.60 35.08
C ARG A 361 39.33 -39.12 34.31
N ARG A 362 39.09 -38.31 33.27
CA ARG A 362 40.14 -37.72 32.44
C ARG A 362 41.20 -37.07 33.32
N THR A 363 42.47 -37.27 32.95
CA THR A 363 43.59 -36.67 33.67
C THR A 363 43.42 -35.15 33.73
N ARG A 364 43.91 -34.52 34.80
CA ARG A 364 43.83 -33.06 34.95
C ARG A 364 44.43 -32.36 33.72
N THR A 365 45.55 -32.85 33.21
CA THR A 365 46.24 -32.33 32.02
C THR A 365 45.36 -32.38 30.77
N ALA A 366 44.68 -33.51 30.51
CA ALA A 366 43.78 -33.62 29.35
C ALA A 366 42.57 -32.68 29.47
N ARG A 367 41.99 -32.54 30.67
CA ARG A 367 40.88 -31.61 30.92
C ARG A 367 41.30 -30.15 30.67
N THR A 368 42.49 -29.77 31.12
CA THR A 368 43.03 -28.43 30.86
C THR A 368 43.26 -28.19 29.37
N ALA A 369 43.87 -29.15 28.65
CA ALA A 369 44.09 -29.03 27.21
C ALA A 369 42.77 -28.89 26.42
N TYR A 370 41.74 -29.66 26.76
CA TYR A 370 40.44 -29.58 26.08
C TYR A 370 39.74 -28.25 26.37
N ALA A 371 39.82 -27.77 27.62
CA ALA A 371 39.27 -26.46 27.99
C ALA A 371 39.96 -25.31 27.25
N GLU A 372 41.28 -25.38 27.03
CA GLU A 372 42.02 -24.39 26.26
C GLU A 372 41.61 -24.37 24.78
N VAL A 373 41.42 -25.54 24.16
CA VAL A 373 40.91 -25.64 22.78
C VAL A 373 39.50 -25.07 22.67
N LEU A 374 38.61 -25.44 23.59
CA LEU A 374 37.23 -24.95 23.61
C LEU A 374 37.17 -23.44 23.85
N ALA A 375 38.00 -22.91 24.75
CA ALA A 375 38.09 -21.48 25.01
C ALA A 375 38.52 -20.71 23.76
N ARG A 376 39.56 -21.17 23.06
CA ARG A 376 40.01 -20.56 21.79
C ARG A 376 38.91 -20.60 20.72
N LEU A 377 38.22 -21.73 20.57
CA LEU A 377 37.12 -21.85 19.62
C LEU A 377 35.98 -20.88 19.96
N ASN A 378 35.59 -20.77 21.23
CA ASN A 378 34.54 -19.84 21.65
C ASN A 378 34.96 -18.37 21.51
N THR A 379 36.24 -18.04 21.69
CA THR A 379 36.76 -16.71 21.35
C THR A 379 36.65 -16.44 19.85
N ALA A 380 37.00 -17.39 18.99
CA ALA A 380 36.87 -17.25 17.54
C ALA A 380 35.39 -17.14 17.10
N GLN A 381 34.52 -17.94 17.69
CA GLN A 381 33.07 -17.90 17.46
C GLN A 381 32.48 -16.54 17.86
N ALA A 382 32.81 -16.03 19.05
CA ALA A 382 32.34 -14.72 19.50
C ALA A 382 32.83 -13.58 18.61
N ALA A 383 34.09 -13.64 18.15
CA ALA A 383 34.62 -12.66 17.20
C ALA A 383 33.88 -12.72 15.85
N HIS A 384 33.63 -13.92 15.33
CA HIS A 384 32.86 -14.11 14.10
C HIS A 384 31.44 -13.54 14.24
N ASP A 385 30.74 -13.89 15.33
CA ASP A 385 29.35 -13.48 15.54
C ASP A 385 29.23 -11.96 15.72
N ALA A 386 30.17 -11.33 16.42
CA ALA A 386 30.26 -9.86 16.49
C ALA A 386 30.48 -9.23 15.11
N ALA A 387 31.41 -9.77 14.31
CA ALA A 387 31.67 -9.26 12.96
C ALA A 387 30.46 -9.42 12.02
N VAL A 388 29.65 -10.47 12.20
CA VAL A 388 28.39 -10.64 11.45
C VAL A 388 27.40 -9.52 11.81
N GLN A 389 27.28 -9.15 13.08
CA GLN A 389 26.43 -8.03 13.49
C GLN A 389 26.94 -6.70 12.92
N ASP A 390 28.26 -6.47 12.96
CA ASP A 390 28.87 -5.28 12.35
C ASP A 390 28.62 -5.22 10.83
N LEU A 391 28.68 -6.36 10.15
CA LEU A 391 28.34 -6.45 8.72
C LEU A 391 26.87 -6.10 8.46
N ILE A 392 25.93 -6.64 9.25
CA ILE A 392 24.50 -6.34 9.12
C ILE A 392 24.26 -4.82 9.30
N ALA A 393 24.89 -4.22 10.33
CA ALA A 393 24.80 -2.79 10.58
C ALA A 393 25.40 -1.95 9.43
N ALA A 394 26.56 -2.35 8.89
CA ALA A 394 27.21 -1.69 7.77
C ALA A 394 26.37 -1.79 6.48
N GLN A 395 25.80 -2.95 6.20
CA GLN A 395 24.89 -3.18 5.07
C GLN A 395 23.63 -2.33 5.19
N ARG A 396 23.01 -2.28 6.38
CA ARG A 396 21.84 -1.43 6.61
C ARG A 396 22.17 0.04 6.42
N ARG A 397 23.28 0.51 6.98
CA ARG A 397 23.75 1.89 6.82
C ARG A 397 24.01 2.25 5.36
N LEU A 398 24.64 1.35 4.61
CA LEU A 398 24.86 1.52 3.17
C LEU A 398 23.53 1.63 2.43
N TYR A 399 22.59 0.72 2.69
CA TYR A 399 21.26 0.76 2.08
C TYR A 399 20.53 2.07 2.37
N ASP A 400 20.48 2.49 3.64
CA ASP A 400 19.77 3.71 4.04
C ASP A 400 20.37 4.97 3.37
N LEU A 401 21.71 5.05 3.31
CA LEU A 401 22.41 6.16 2.65
C LEU A 401 22.23 6.14 1.14
N TRP A 402 22.34 4.96 0.52
CA TRP A 402 22.10 4.79 -0.92
C TRP A 402 20.67 5.19 -1.27
N TRP A 403 19.68 4.74 -0.50
CA TRP A 403 18.28 5.11 -0.69
C TRP A 403 18.08 6.62 -0.56
N ALA A 404 18.63 7.25 0.48
CA ALA A 404 18.54 8.69 0.70
C ALA A 404 19.19 9.51 -0.43
N ALA A 405 20.36 9.08 -0.92
CA ALA A 405 21.05 9.73 -2.03
C ALA A 405 20.26 9.67 -3.34
N ASN A 406 19.47 8.61 -3.53
CA ASN A 406 18.65 8.37 -4.71
C ASN A 406 17.22 8.93 -4.61
N LEU A 407 16.88 9.67 -3.55
CA LEU A 407 15.58 10.33 -3.45
C LEU A 407 15.41 11.38 -4.58
N PRO A 408 14.23 11.47 -5.22
CA PRO A 408 13.97 12.45 -6.29
C PRO A 408 14.22 13.89 -5.86
N LYS A 409 13.90 14.20 -4.60
CA LYS A 409 14.16 15.49 -3.97
C LYS A 409 14.94 15.27 -2.69
N VAL A 410 16.16 15.78 -2.69
CA VAL A 410 17.04 15.81 -1.52
C VAL A 410 16.90 17.22 -0.90
N PRO A 411 16.61 17.35 0.40
CA PRO A 411 16.44 18.66 1.04
C PRO A 411 17.68 19.55 0.87
N GLU A 412 17.47 20.84 0.59
CA GLU A 412 18.54 21.83 0.65
C GLU A 412 18.55 22.47 2.04
N ALA A 413 19.73 22.55 2.67
CA ALA A 413 19.87 23.22 3.94
C ALA A 413 19.94 24.75 3.72
N PRO A 414 19.18 25.57 4.48
CA PRO A 414 19.26 27.02 4.37
C PRO A 414 20.68 27.53 4.59
N GLY A 415 21.24 28.24 3.61
CA GLY A 415 22.59 28.81 3.68
C GLY A 415 23.71 27.92 3.12
N GLU A 416 23.41 26.70 2.65
CA GLU A 416 24.37 25.86 1.93
C GLU A 416 24.26 26.06 0.40
N PRO A 417 25.35 25.87 -0.36
CA PRO A 417 25.29 25.84 -1.82
C PRO A 417 24.33 24.74 -2.31
N ALA A 418 23.59 25.03 -3.38
CA ALA A 418 22.74 24.04 -4.04
C ALA A 418 23.56 22.78 -4.39
N GLY A 419 23.06 21.60 -4.02
CA GLY A 419 23.73 20.31 -4.24
C GLY A 419 24.70 19.86 -3.13
N ALA A 420 25.12 20.73 -2.20
CA ALA A 420 26.12 20.38 -1.18
C ALA A 420 25.72 19.19 -0.29
N TYR A 421 24.44 19.08 0.06
CA TYR A 421 23.94 17.95 0.84
C TYR A 421 23.96 16.63 0.04
N ARG A 422 23.74 16.68 -1.28
CA ARG A 422 23.84 15.51 -2.16
C ARG A 422 25.29 15.06 -2.29
N ASP A 423 26.24 15.98 -2.49
CA ASP A 423 27.67 15.66 -2.52
C ASP A 423 28.13 14.98 -1.21
N ARG A 424 27.64 15.48 -0.08
CA ARG A 424 27.89 14.88 1.24
C ARG A 424 27.29 13.48 1.36
N LEU A 425 26.07 13.26 0.86
CA LEU A 425 25.45 11.93 0.84
C LEU A 425 26.25 10.96 -0.02
N ASP A 426 26.71 11.38 -1.20
CA ASP A 426 27.51 10.55 -2.09
C ASP A 426 28.85 10.14 -1.44
N GLU A 427 29.49 11.04 -0.70
CA GLU A 427 30.69 10.71 0.08
C GLU A 427 30.40 9.72 1.21
N LEU A 428 29.28 9.90 1.92
CA LEU A 428 28.83 8.95 2.94
C LEU A 428 28.54 7.57 2.35
N VAL A 429 27.93 7.50 1.16
CA VAL A 429 27.67 6.24 0.44
C VAL A 429 28.98 5.54 0.07
N ARG A 430 29.98 6.28 -0.45
CA ARG A 430 31.32 5.71 -0.74
C ARG A 430 31.96 5.14 0.52
N THR A 431 31.94 5.90 1.62
CA THR A 431 32.50 5.45 2.91
C THR A 431 31.77 4.22 3.45
N ALA A 432 30.44 4.20 3.38
CA ALA A 432 29.63 3.08 3.83
C ALA A 432 29.86 1.82 2.97
N THR A 433 30.09 1.99 1.66
CA THR A 433 30.44 0.90 0.75
C THR A 433 31.74 0.24 1.16
N ALA A 434 32.82 1.02 1.33
CA ALA A 434 34.11 0.50 1.77
C ALA A 434 34.03 -0.17 3.15
N THR A 435 33.21 0.39 4.06
CA THR A 435 32.98 -0.20 5.39
C THR A 435 32.27 -1.55 5.30
N ALA A 436 31.22 -1.67 4.47
CA ALA A 436 30.50 -2.92 4.28
C ALA A 436 31.37 -4.00 3.61
N GLU A 437 32.21 -3.62 2.65
CA GLU A 437 33.18 -4.53 2.03
C GLU A 437 34.21 -5.04 3.04
N ALA A 438 34.82 -4.14 3.82
CA ALA A 438 35.77 -4.51 4.87
C ALA A 438 35.14 -5.42 5.94
N ALA A 439 33.90 -5.13 6.37
CA ALA A 439 33.17 -5.98 7.30
C ALA A 439 32.88 -7.37 6.72
N ARG A 440 32.51 -7.45 5.42
CA ARG A 440 32.26 -8.72 4.72
C ARG A 440 33.53 -9.57 4.70
N ASP A 441 34.66 -8.97 4.36
CA ASP A 441 35.94 -9.66 4.26
C ASP A 441 36.45 -10.10 5.66
N THR A 442 36.17 -9.31 6.70
CA THR A 442 36.42 -9.68 8.10
C THR A 442 35.59 -10.89 8.51
N VAL A 443 34.29 -10.91 8.21
CA VAL A 443 33.43 -12.08 8.47
C VAL A 443 33.94 -13.32 7.75
N ALA A 444 34.33 -13.21 6.47
CA ALA A 444 34.86 -14.34 5.70
C ALA A 444 36.16 -14.88 6.34
N THR A 445 37.04 -13.99 6.81
CA THR A 445 38.30 -14.35 7.47
C THR A 445 38.04 -15.06 8.81
N LEU A 446 37.17 -14.52 9.65
CA LEU A 446 36.85 -15.11 10.96
C LEU A 446 36.09 -16.44 10.84
N ARG A 447 35.26 -16.58 9.81
CA ARG A 447 34.51 -17.82 9.53
C ARG A 447 35.44 -19.00 9.27
N ALA A 448 36.60 -18.76 8.63
CA ALA A 448 37.58 -19.82 8.37
C ALA A 448 38.21 -20.38 9.66
N ALA A 449 38.11 -19.67 10.79
CA ALA A 449 38.65 -20.11 12.08
C ALA A 449 37.66 -20.97 12.91
N ILE A 450 36.42 -21.17 12.43
CA ILE A 450 35.39 -21.94 13.11
C ILE A 450 34.83 -23.05 12.21
N PRO A 451 34.32 -24.16 12.78
CA PRO A 451 33.57 -25.15 12.00
C PRO A 451 32.28 -24.53 11.46
N TRP A 452 32.11 -24.49 10.14
CA TRP A 452 30.97 -23.87 9.50
C TRP A 452 30.59 -24.58 8.20
N ALA A 453 29.29 -24.77 7.97
CA ALA A 453 28.73 -25.18 6.69
C ALA A 453 27.25 -24.77 6.60
N MET A 454 26.71 -24.81 5.37
CA MET A 454 25.31 -24.50 5.10
C MET A 454 24.36 -25.68 5.42
N SER A 455 24.84 -26.92 5.26
CA SER A 455 24.06 -28.13 5.55
C SER A 455 24.44 -28.75 6.89
N PRO A 456 23.52 -29.47 7.56
CA PRO A 456 23.84 -30.18 8.81
C PRO A 456 24.94 -31.24 8.65
N ASP A 457 24.97 -31.96 7.53
CA ASP A 457 25.92 -33.05 7.29
C ASP A 457 27.34 -32.51 7.08
N ASP A 458 27.48 -31.47 6.24
CA ASP A 458 28.77 -30.80 6.02
C ASP A 458 29.28 -30.13 7.31
N LEU A 459 28.37 -29.60 8.14
CA LEU A 459 28.73 -29.03 9.43
C LEU A 459 29.27 -30.11 10.38
N ALA A 460 28.64 -31.28 10.41
CA ALA A 460 29.13 -32.42 11.19
C ALA A 460 30.52 -32.88 10.71
N GLU A 461 30.78 -32.86 9.41
CA GLU A 461 32.11 -33.12 8.85
C GLU A 461 33.14 -32.05 9.25
N ALA A 462 32.80 -30.77 9.13
CA ALA A 462 33.66 -29.66 9.55
C ALA A 462 34.01 -29.72 11.04
N VAL A 463 33.03 -30.09 11.89
CA VAL A 463 33.23 -30.29 13.33
C VAL A 463 34.18 -31.46 13.60
N ARG A 464 34.02 -32.60 12.93
CA ARG A 464 34.94 -33.74 13.06
C ARG A 464 36.36 -33.38 12.64
N ALA A 465 36.52 -32.73 11.49
CA ALA A 465 37.82 -32.27 11.00
C ALA A 465 38.49 -31.30 11.98
N TYR A 466 37.73 -30.38 12.57
CA TYR A 466 38.23 -29.47 13.59
C TYR A 466 38.67 -30.22 14.86
N GLN A 467 37.88 -31.19 15.33
CA GLN A 467 38.21 -32.01 16.50
C GLN A 467 39.54 -32.78 16.30
N GLU A 468 39.72 -33.39 15.13
CA GLU A 468 40.95 -34.11 14.79
C GLU A 468 42.16 -33.18 14.73
N ALA A 469 42.04 -32.04 14.04
CA ALA A 469 43.11 -31.06 13.89
C ALA A 469 43.57 -30.46 15.23
N HIS A 470 42.68 -30.38 16.23
CA HIS A 470 42.97 -29.78 17.54
C HIS A 470 43.15 -30.80 18.66
N GLY A 471 43.26 -32.10 18.34
CA GLY A 471 43.56 -33.14 19.32
C GLY A 471 42.42 -33.43 20.31
N LEU A 472 41.17 -33.22 19.90
CA LEU A 472 39.97 -33.59 20.66
C LEU A 472 39.50 -34.99 20.22
N PRO A 473 39.71 -36.05 21.02
CA PRO A 473 39.41 -37.41 20.58
C PRO A 473 37.91 -37.63 20.43
N VAL A 474 37.47 -37.88 19.19
CA VAL A 474 36.05 -38.13 18.84
C VAL A 474 35.43 -39.32 19.58
N ALA A 475 36.25 -40.28 20.02
CA ALA A 475 35.82 -41.42 20.83
C ALA A 475 35.54 -41.07 22.31
N GLN A 476 35.91 -39.86 22.75
CA GLN A 476 35.79 -39.44 24.15
C GLN A 476 34.88 -38.23 24.31
N VAL A 477 34.90 -37.28 23.38
CA VAL A 477 34.13 -36.04 23.45
C VAL A 477 33.51 -35.71 22.09
N VAL A 478 32.31 -35.13 22.13
CA VAL A 478 31.63 -34.56 20.97
C VAL A 478 31.61 -33.05 21.14
N LEU A 479 32.13 -32.35 20.12
CA LEU A 479 32.02 -30.91 20.03
C LEU A 479 30.65 -30.57 19.43
N LYS A 480 29.87 -29.75 20.12
CA LYS A 480 28.51 -29.39 19.71
C LYS A 480 28.34 -27.88 19.72
N ARG A 481 27.63 -27.38 18.72
CA ARG A 481 27.23 -25.98 18.62
C ARG A 481 25.90 -25.81 19.35
N ASP A 482 25.87 -24.89 20.30
CA ASP A 482 24.70 -24.49 21.06
C ASP A 482 24.34 -23.03 20.74
N VAL A 483 23.08 -22.67 20.90
CA VAL A 483 22.57 -21.33 20.56
C VAL A 483 22.77 -20.40 21.74
N LEU A 484 23.37 -19.23 21.51
CA LEU A 484 23.46 -18.22 22.56
C LEU A 484 22.06 -17.64 22.87
N PRO A 485 21.77 -17.28 24.13
CA PRO A 485 20.55 -16.56 24.48
C PRO A 485 20.37 -15.36 23.56
N GLY A 486 19.18 -15.23 22.97
CA GLY A 486 18.91 -14.16 22.02
C GLY A 486 19.05 -12.77 22.63
N PHE A 487 19.26 -11.78 21.78
CA PHE A 487 19.13 -10.37 22.10
C PHE A 487 17.85 -9.81 21.46
N GLN A 488 17.52 -8.55 21.72
CA GLN A 488 16.28 -7.94 21.26
C GLN A 488 16.59 -6.83 20.25
N LEU A 489 15.92 -6.88 19.09
CA LEU A 489 15.98 -5.85 18.05
C LEU A 489 14.70 -5.03 18.07
N PRO A 490 14.76 -3.68 17.94
CA PRO A 490 13.56 -2.87 17.85
C PRO A 490 12.78 -3.23 16.58
N ASN A 491 11.46 -3.21 16.69
CA ASN A 491 10.57 -3.41 15.55
C ASN A 491 10.59 -2.20 14.61
N ASP A 492 10.19 -2.42 13.35
CA ASP A 492 9.92 -1.31 12.43
C ASP A 492 8.74 -0.47 12.94
N PRO A 493 8.80 0.87 12.81
CA PRO A 493 7.76 1.74 13.30
C PRO A 493 6.47 1.58 12.49
N VAL A 494 5.34 1.55 13.20
CA VAL A 494 3.99 1.57 12.64
C VAL A 494 3.45 2.99 12.71
N VAL A 495 2.78 3.40 11.63
CA VAL A 495 2.11 4.70 11.53
C VAL A 495 0.61 4.48 11.48
N VAL A 496 -0.12 5.11 12.40
CA VAL A 496 -1.59 5.15 12.43
C VAL A 496 -2.05 6.56 12.11
N ILE A 497 -3.01 6.70 11.20
CA ILE A 497 -3.59 7.99 10.82
C ILE A 497 -5.05 7.99 11.30
N ARG A 498 -5.44 9.02 12.03
CA ARG A 498 -6.81 9.25 12.49
C ARG A 498 -7.34 10.57 11.96
N GLY A 499 -8.64 10.61 11.67
CA GLY A 499 -9.31 11.81 11.19
C GLY A 499 -9.30 11.91 9.67
N THR A 500 -8.95 10.84 8.96
CA THR A 500 -9.45 10.62 7.61
C THR A 500 -10.98 10.66 7.72
N LYS A 501 -11.66 11.56 6.99
CA LYS A 501 -13.14 11.61 6.96
C LYS A 501 -13.68 10.41 6.19
N ASP A 502 -13.24 9.20 6.55
CA ASP A 502 -13.75 7.97 6.00
C ASP A 502 -15.19 7.85 6.49
N LEU A 503 -16.14 7.93 5.55
CA LEU A 503 -17.52 7.59 5.87
C LEU A 503 -17.51 6.10 6.26
N PRO A 504 -18.10 5.71 7.40
CA PRO A 504 -18.20 4.31 7.75
C PRO A 504 -18.86 3.57 6.59
N ARG A 505 -18.24 2.49 6.12
CA ARG A 505 -18.91 1.57 5.20
C ARG A 505 -20.21 1.15 5.90
N MET A 506 -21.36 1.50 5.32
CA MET A 506 -22.63 0.99 5.81
C MET A 506 -22.51 -0.54 5.80
N PRO A 507 -22.82 -1.23 6.92
CA PRO A 507 -22.84 -2.68 6.91
C PRO A 507 -23.82 -3.12 5.83
N THR A 508 -23.32 -3.89 4.87
CA THR A 508 -24.16 -4.58 3.90
C THR A 508 -25.13 -5.46 4.67
N THR A 509 -26.43 -5.24 4.45
CA THR A 509 -27.51 -6.09 4.97
C THR A 509 -27.82 -7.19 3.98
#